data_AF-A0A9D8Q3X3-F1
#
_entry.id   AF-A0A9D8Q3X3-F1
#
_cell.length_a   1.000
_cell.length_b   1.000
_cell.length_c   1.000
_cell.angle_alpha   90.00
_cell.angle_beta   90.00
_cell.angle_gamma   90.00
#
_symmetry.space_group_name_H-M   'P 1'
#
loop_
_entity.id
_entity.type
_entity.pdbx_description
1 polymer ?
#
loop_
_entity_poly.entity_id
_entity_poly.type
_entity_poly.pdbx_seq_one_letter_code
_entity_poly.pdbx_strand_id
1 'polypeptide(L)'
;MIVLLEVLAALGLIGVVLSYFFRGRREAERQEVIDRRVEAYMQTIRREGGNSELAQMGDLELRDLLLSGARNLRIQAERRWYILLGGGAAALLAAIAIGTEEGTRGFGIVLLIAAVVLYGLNEFLGRRAREPLVSRGIDVERLRVE
;
A
#
# COMPACT_ATOMS: atom_id res chain seq x y z
N MET A 1 -30.23 -17.85 -0.71
CA MET A 1 -28.80 -17.96 -1.10
C MET A 1 -28.34 -16.74 -1.89
N ILE A 2 -29.06 -16.34 -2.96
CA ILE A 2 -28.80 -15.10 -3.73
C ILE A 2 -28.82 -13.84 -2.85
N VAL A 3 -29.83 -13.70 -1.98
CA VAL A 3 -29.99 -12.55 -1.06
C VAL A 3 -28.78 -12.38 -0.12
N LEU A 4 -28.13 -13.48 0.30
CA LEU A 4 -26.99 -13.40 1.23
C LEU A 4 -25.71 -12.92 0.52
N LEU A 5 -25.56 -13.27 -0.76
CA LEU A 5 -24.47 -12.79 -1.62
C LEU A 5 -24.63 -11.30 -1.97
N GLU A 6 -25.86 -10.86 -2.25
CA GLU A 6 -26.15 -9.44 -2.48
C GLU A 6 -25.88 -8.59 -1.23
N VAL A 7 -26.24 -9.09 -0.05
CA VAL A 7 -25.97 -8.41 1.23
C VAL A 7 -24.47 -8.33 1.51
N LEU A 8 -23.71 -9.39 1.25
CA LEU A 8 -22.25 -9.37 1.40
C LEU A 8 -21.57 -8.42 0.40
N ALA A 9 -22.05 -8.39 -0.85
CA ALA A 9 -21.55 -7.47 -1.87
C ALA A 9 -21.85 -6.00 -1.50
N ALA A 10 -23.06 -5.72 -1.01
CA ALA A 10 -23.46 -4.40 -0.54
C ALA A 10 -22.63 -3.95 0.67
N LEU A 11 -22.39 -4.83 1.65
CA LEU A 11 -21.54 -4.55 2.81
C LEU A 11 -20.08 -4.30 2.42
N GLY A 12 -19.56 -5.06 1.45
CA GLY A 12 -18.24 -4.83 0.86
C GLY A 12 -18.14 -3.43 0.25
N LEU A 13 -19.12 -3.05 -0.58
CA LEU A 13 -19.20 -1.72 -1.20
C LEU A 13 -19.29 -0.59 -0.17
N ILE A 14 -20.08 -0.78 0.87
CA ILE A 14 -20.22 0.18 1.98
C ILE A 14 -18.89 0.32 2.74
N GLY A 15 -18.18 -0.78 2.99
CA GLY A 15 -16.85 -0.77 3.60
C GLY A 15 -15.82 0.02 2.78
N VAL A 16 -15.85 -0.12 1.45
CA VAL A 16 -15.00 0.62 0.51
C VAL A 16 -15.30 2.12 0.58
N VAL A 17 -16.58 2.50 0.54
CA VAL A 17 -17.03 3.91 0.55
C VAL A 17 -16.70 4.57 1.89
N LEU A 18 -16.96 3.90 3.02
CA LEU A 18 -16.61 4.42 4.34
C LEU A 18 -15.09 4.58 4.49
N SER A 19 -14.31 3.59 4.04
CA SER A 19 -12.84 3.69 4.03
C SER A 19 -12.34 4.91 3.26
N TYR A 20 -12.97 5.24 2.13
CA TYR A 20 -12.65 6.43 1.34
C TYR A 20 -12.97 7.74 2.08
N PHE A 21 -14.11 7.80 2.76
CA PHE A 21 -14.55 9.01 3.49
C PHE A 21 -13.72 9.33 4.74
N PHE A 22 -13.24 8.33 5.49
CA PHE A 22 -12.43 8.56 6.69
C PHE A 22 -10.97 8.95 6.42
N ARG A 23 -10.58 9.08 5.15
CA ARG A 23 -9.18 9.25 4.74
C ARG A 23 -8.62 10.67 4.92
N GLY A 24 -9.40 11.70 4.55
CA GLY A 24 -8.91 13.08 4.48
C GLY A 24 -8.44 13.67 5.81
N ARG A 25 -9.05 13.28 6.94
CA ARG A 25 -8.61 13.73 8.27
C ARG A 25 -7.25 13.18 8.70
N ARG A 26 -6.84 12.00 8.19
CA ARG A 26 -5.56 11.37 8.56
C ARG A 26 -4.38 11.95 7.78
N GLU A 27 -4.61 12.65 6.66
CA GLU A 27 -3.53 13.08 5.76
C GLU A 27 -2.69 14.24 6.32
N ALA A 28 -3.31 15.20 7.04
CA ALA A 28 -2.61 16.35 7.61
C ALA A 28 -1.70 15.95 8.79
N GLU A 29 -2.22 15.15 9.74
CA GLU A 29 -1.44 14.62 10.87
C GLU A 29 -0.27 13.76 10.39
N ARG A 30 -0.45 13.02 9.30
CA ARG A 30 0.61 12.17 8.71
C ARG A 30 1.75 12.99 8.10
N GLN A 31 1.49 14.16 7.54
CA GLN A 31 2.56 14.97 6.91
C GLN A 31 3.54 15.50 7.96
N GLU A 32 3.05 15.98 9.10
CA GLU A 32 3.89 16.44 10.20
C GLU A 32 4.74 15.30 10.78
N VAL A 33 4.18 14.08 10.84
CA VAL A 33 4.94 12.88 11.24
C VAL A 33 6.02 12.51 10.23
N ILE A 34 5.75 12.64 8.92
CA ILE A 34 6.76 12.42 7.87
C ILE A 34 7.93 13.39 8.04
N ASP A 35 7.65 14.69 8.21
CA ASP A 35 8.69 15.71 8.32
C ASP A 35 9.59 15.45 9.54
N ARG A 36 8.99 15.13 10.71
CA ARG A 36 9.72 14.73 11.92
C ARG A 36 10.59 13.49 11.73
N ARG A 37 10.08 12.46 11.04
CA ARG A 37 10.85 11.23 10.78
C ARG A 37 12.02 11.47 9.83
N VAL A 38 11.84 12.32 8.83
CA VAL A 38 12.93 12.70 7.91
C VAL A 38 14.05 13.41 8.67
N GLU A 39 13.71 14.38 9.52
CA GLU A 39 14.71 15.09 10.34
C GLU A 39 15.48 14.14 11.27
N ALA A 40 14.77 13.23 11.96
CA ALA A 40 15.41 12.22 12.80
C ALA A 40 16.32 11.27 11.99
N TYR A 41 15.92 10.92 10.76
CA TYR A 41 16.72 10.04 9.93
C TYR A 41 17.95 10.74 9.35
N MET A 42 17.85 12.02 8.97
CA MET A 42 19.02 12.82 8.59
C MET A 42 20.07 12.85 9.71
N GLN A 43 19.65 13.09 10.96
CA GLN A 43 20.56 13.06 12.11
C GLN A 43 21.23 11.70 12.27
N THR A 44 20.48 10.61 12.04
CA THR A 44 21.03 9.25 12.07
C THR A 44 22.08 9.06 10.97
N ILE A 45 21.79 9.45 9.72
CA ILE A 45 22.73 9.33 8.58
C ILE A 45 24.02 10.09 8.88
N ARG A 46 23.91 11.31 9.43
CA ARG A 46 25.08 12.11 9.82
C ARG A 46 25.90 11.48 10.94
N ARG A 47 25.24 10.84 11.92
CA ARG A 47 25.89 10.21 13.07
C ARG A 47 26.55 8.88 12.72
N GLU A 48 25.86 8.03 11.96
CA GLU A 48 26.24 6.65 11.72
C GLU A 48 27.03 6.48 10.41
N GLY A 49 26.96 7.44 9.49
CA GLY A 49 27.76 7.45 8.26
C GLY A 49 27.52 6.27 7.32
N GLY A 50 26.41 5.53 7.48
CA GLY A 50 26.20 4.21 6.87
C GLY A 50 26.18 4.19 5.34
N ASN A 51 25.85 5.30 4.68
CA ASN A 51 26.00 5.45 3.23
C ASN A 51 26.79 6.73 2.96
N SER A 52 28.00 6.58 2.40
CA SER A 52 28.91 7.69 2.12
C SER A 52 28.33 8.72 1.16
N GLU A 53 27.52 8.27 0.20
CA GLU A 53 26.86 9.16 -0.78
C GLU A 53 25.84 10.06 -0.06
N LEU A 54 24.94 9.47 0.72
CA LEU A 54 23.95 10.22 1.51
C LEU A 54 24.60 11.13 2.57
N ALA A 55 25.69 10.65 3.19
CA ALA A 55 26.43 11.41 4.19
C ALA A 55 27.18 12.62 3.61
N GLN A 56 27.49 12.61 2.31
CA GLN A 56 28.15 13.73 1.60
C GLN A 56 27.17 14.73 0.98
N MET A 57 25.90 14.35 0.77
CA MET A 57 24.87 15.26 0.27
C MET A 57 24.66 16.46 1.20
N GLY A 58 24.35 17.62 0.63
CA GLY A 58 23.97 18.81 1.40
C GLY A 58 22.66 18.59 2.16
N ASP A 59 22.45 19.29 3.29
CA ASP A 59 21.26 19.08 4.14
C ASP A 59 19.94 19.33 3.41
N LEU A 60 19.88 20.35 2.55
CA LEU A 60 18.70 20.64 1.73
C LEU A 60 18.41 19.53 0.72
N GLU A 61 19.47 19.04 0.07
CA GLU A 61 19.38 17.98 -0.96
C GLU A 61 18.96 16.64 -0.34
N LEU A 62 19.57 16.27 0.79
CA LEU A 62 19.25 15.07 1.53
C LEU A 62 17.80 15.11 2.04
N ARG A 63 17.36 16.27 2.57
CA ARG A 63 15.97 16.45 3.03
C ARG A 63 14.98 16.28 1.90
N ASP A 64 15.22 16.90 0.75
CA ASP A 64 14.32 16.80 -0.40
C ASP A 64 14.24 15.37 -0.96
N LEU A 65 15.37 14.66 -1.03
CA LEU A 65 15.43 13.26 -1.42
C LEU A 65 14.64 12.35 -0.45
N LEU A 66 14.77 12.55 0.87
CA LEU A 66 14.04 11.76 1.86
C LEU A 66 12.55 12.09 1.88
N LEU A 67 12.17 13.37 1.74
CA LEU A 67 10.77 13.80 1.66
C LEU A 67 10.08 13.27 0.40
N SER A 68 10.73 13.39 -0.76
CA SER A 68 10.22 12.85 -2.02
C SER A 68 10.11 11.33 -1.96
N GLY A 69 11.09 10.64 -1.35
CA GLY A 69 11.05 9.20 -1.10
C GLY A 69 9.87 8.78 -0.22
N ALA A 70 9.67 9.45 0.92
CA ALA A 70 8.55 9.17 1.83
C ALA A 70 7.19 9.43 1.17
N ARG A 71 7.05 10.53 0.41
CA ARG A 71 5.84 10.83 -0.37
C ARG A 71 5.57 9.78 -1.43
N ASN A 72 6.60 9.34 -2.15
CA ASN A 72 6.46 8.30 -3.16
C ASN A 72 6.03 6.95 -2.54
N LEU A 73 6.63 6.55 -1.42
CA LEU A 73 6.20 5.35 -0.68
C LEU A 73 4.74 5.42 -0.29
N ARG A 74 4.27 6.58 0.19
CA ARG A 74 2.87 6.80 0.53
C ARG A 74 1.96 6.63 -0.69
N ILE A 75 2.28 7.31 -1.79
CA ILE A 75 1.51 7.24 -3.04
C ILE A 75 1.46 5.81 -3.57
N GLN A 76 2.57 5.07 -3.51
CA GLN A 76 2.61 3.68 -3.95
C GLN A 76 1.83 2.75 -3.02
N ALA A 77 1.88 2.96 -1.70
CA ALA A 77 1.07 2.20 -0.75
C ALA A 77 -0.43 2.43 -0.98
N GLU A 78 -0.82 3.67 -1.26
CA GLU A 78 -2.19 4.06 -1.59
C GLU A 78 -2.65 3.43 -2.92
N ARG A 79 -1.85 3.57 -3.97
CA ARG A 79 -2.12 2.94 -5.27
C ARG A 79 -2.24 1.42 -5.15
N ARG A 80 -1.37 0.79 -4.37
CA ARG A 80 -1.44 -0.65 -4.07
C ARG A 80 -2.77 -1.00 -3.43
N TRP A 81 -3.23 -0.23 -2.45
CA TRP A 81 -4.52 -0.48 -1.80
C TRP A 81 -5.68 -0.43 -2.80
N TYR A 82 -5.70 0.58 -3.69
CA TYR A 82 -6.70 0.66 -4.75
C TYR A 82 -6.68 -0.51 -5.73
N ILE A 83 -5.49 -0.95 -6.15
CA ILE A 83 -5.34 -2.11 -7.03
C ILE A 83 -5.88 -3.38 -6.36
N LEU A 84 -5.53 -3.60 -5.09
CA LEU A 84 -6.00 -4.78 -4.34
C LEU A 84 -7.51 -4.74 -4.11
N LEU A 85 -8.06 -3.56 -3.83
CA LEU A 85 -9.48 -3.38 -3.63
C LEU A 85 -10.27 -3.61 -4.92
N GLY A 86 -9.84 -2.98 -6.01
CA GLY A 86 -10.45 -3.16 -7.33
C GLY A 86 -10.33 -4.60 -7.82
N GLY A 87 -9.16 -5.23 -7.64
CA GLY A 87 -8.94 -6.64 -7.94
C GLY A 87 -9.80 -7.58 -7.09
N GLY A 88 -9.96 -7.28 -5.80
CA GLY A 88 -10.83 -8.02 -4.88
C GLY A 88 -12.30 -7.94 -5.28
N ALA A 89 -12.79 -6.75 -5.63
CA ALA A 89 -14.15 -6.56 -6.12
C ALA A 89 -14.39 -7.33 -7.43
N ALA A 90 -13.47 -7.23 -8.39
CA ALA A 90 -13.57 -7.96 -9.66
C ALA A 90 -13.55 -9.48 -9.46
N ALA A 91 -12.68 -9.98 -8.59
CA ALA A 91 -12.60 -11.39 -8.24
C ALA A 91 -13.89 -11.91 -7.58
N LEU A 92 -14.50 -11.12 -6.69
CA LEU A 92 -15.77 -11.48 -6.04
C LEU A 92 -16.89 -11.60 -7.07
N LEU A 93 -17.00 -10.63 -8.00
CA LEU A 93 -17.99 -10.68 -9.09
C LEU A 93 -17.79 -11.91 -9.99
N ALA A 94 -16.53 -12.21 -10.35
CA ALA A 94 -16.20 -13.40 -11.12
C ALA A 94 -16.56 -14.70 -10.38
N ALA A 95 -16.29 -14.77 -9.07
CA ALA A 95 -16.66 -15.92 -8.25
C ALA A 95 -18.17 -16.12 -8.20
N ILE A 96 -18.94 -15.03 -8.05
CA ILE A 96 -20.41 -15.08 -8.06
C ILE A 96 -20.91 -15.60 -9.42
N ALA A 97 -20.43 -15.03 -10.53
CA ALA A 97 -20.83 -15.45 -11.88
C ALA A 97 -20.59 -16.94 -12.10
N ILE A 98 -19.37 -17.43 -11.85
CA ILE A 98 -19.04 -18.86 -12.00
C ILE A 98 -19.82 -19.72 -11.00
N GLY A 99 -20.05 -19.21 -9.78
CA GLY A 99 -20.85 -19.88 -8.76
C GLY A 99 -22.32 -20.10 -9.18
N THR A 100 -22.86 -19.25 -10.05
CA THR A 100 -24.23 -19.44 -10.59
C THR A 100 -24.31 -20.56 -11.63
N GLU A 101 -23.21 -20.86 -12.33
CA GLU A 101 -23.16 -21.88 -13.38
C GLU A 101 -22.66 -23.24 -12.85
N GLU A 102 -21.61 -23.23 -12.05
CA GLU A 102 -20.90 -24.42 -11.55
C GLU A 102 -21.18 -24.73 -10.07
N GLY A 103 -22.04 -23.95 -9.43
CA GLY A 103 -22.38 -24.09 -8.01
C GLY A 103 -21.22 -23.74 -7.06
N THR A 104 -21.29 -24.25 -5.84
CA THR A 104 -20.36 -23.89 -4.75
C THR A 104 -18.90 -24.29 -5.03
N ARG A 105 -18.68 -25.33 -5.84
CA ARG A 105 -17.34 -25.78 -6.23
C ARG A 105 -16.64 -24.74 -7.11
N GLY A 106 -17.30 -24.27 -8.17
CA GLY A 106 -16.74 -23.24 -9.07
C GLY A 106 -16.48 -21.94 -8.32
N PHE A 107 -17.43 -21.50 -7.49
CA PHE A 107 -17.26 -20.34 -6.60
C PHE A 107 -16.00 -20.45 -5.72
N GLY A 108 -15.83 -21.59 -5.05
CA GLY A 108 -14.68 -21.82 -4.15
C GLY A 108 -13.33 -21.84 -4.88
N ILE A 109 -13.27 -22.45 -6.07
CA ILE A 109 -12.06 -22.48 -6.90
C ILE A 109 -11.66 -21.06 -7.31
N VAL A 110 -12.61 -20.24 -7.77
CA VAL A 110 -12.33 -18.87 -8.20
C VAL A 110 -11.82 -18.01 -7.04
N LEU A 111 -12.43 -18.13 -5.85
CA LEU A 111 -11.94 -17.42 -4.67
C LEU A 111 -10.52 -17.84 -4.28
N LEU A 112 -10.19 -19.13 -4.35
CA LEU A 112 -8.84 -19.62 -4.08
C LEU A 112 -7.82 -19.03 -5.05
N ILE A 113 -8.12 -19.06 -6.35
CA ILE A 113 -7.25 -18.48 -7.39
C ILE A 113 -7.08 -16.98 -7.14
N ALA A 114 -8.17 -16.27 -6.88
CA ALA A 114 -8.15 -14.84 -6.59
C ALA A 114 -7.30 -14.51 -5.37
N ALA A 115 -7.42 -15.28 -4.28
CA ALA A 115 -6.63 -15.09 -3.08
C ALA A 115 -5.12 -15.22 -3.37
N VAL A 116 -4.71 -16.23 -4.13
CA VAL A 116 -3.31 -16.43 -4.53
C VAL A 116 -2.81 -15.27 -5.39
N VAL A 117 -3.59 -14.85 -6.38
CA VAL A 117 -3.23 -13.74 -7.28
C VAL A 117 -3.12 -12.42 -6.52
N LEU A 118 -4.10 -12.09 -5.67
CA LEU A 118 -4.10 -10.85 -4.90
C LEU A 118 -2.95 -10.83 -3.88
N TYR A 119 -2.63 -11.97 -3.27
CA TYR A 119 -1.45 -12.10 -2.42
C TYR A 119 -0.17 -11.82 -3.20
N GLY A 120 0.00 -12.45 -4.37
CA GLY A 120 1.15 -12.24 -5.25
C GLY A 120 1.28 -10.78 -5.68
N LEU A 121 0.17 -10.13 -6.06
CA LEU A 121 0.13 -8.71 -6.41
C LEU A 121 0.50 -7.82 -5.22
N ASN A 122 -0.02 -8.10 -4.02
CA ASN A 122 0.31 -7.32 -2.82
C ASN A 122 1.82 -7.35 -2.53
N GLU A 123 2.42 -8.53 -2.62
CA GLU A 123 3.85 -8.74 -2.35
C GLU A 123 4.73 -8.12 -3.44
N PHE A 124 4.36 -8.29 -4.72
CA PHE A 124 5.07 -7.70 -5.84
C PHE A 124 5.07 -6.16 -5.78
N LEU A 125 3.91 -5.56 -5.56
CA LEU A 125 3.77 -4.11 -5.45
C LEU A 125 4.49 -3.57 -4.21
N GLY A 126 4.47 -4.31 -3.10
CA GLY A 126 5.21 -3.97 -1.89
C GLY A 126 6.72 -3.93 -2.11
N ARG A 127 7.29 -4.93 -2.79
CA ARG A 127 8.71 -4.97 -3.11
C ARG A 127 9.12 -3.85 -4.07
N ARG A 128 8.37 -3.69 -5.17
CA ARG A 128 8.67 -2.68 -6.20
C ARG A 128 8.63 -1.25 -5.66
N ALA A 129 7.79 -0.98 -4.66
CA ALA A 129 7.73 0.35 -4.04
C ALA A 129 8.99 0.71 -3.25
N ARG A 130 9.68 -0.29 -2.70
CA ARG A 130 10.86 -0.11 -1.83
C ARG A 130 12.15 -0.07 -2.63
N GLU A 131 12.20 -0.80 -3.74
CA GLU A 131 13.39 -1.01 -4.58
C GLU A 131 14.18 0.27 -4.90
N PRO A 132 13.57 1.41 -5.30
CA PRO A 132 14.33 2.63 -5.64
C PRO A 132 15.01 3.31 -4.45
N LEU A 133 14.50 3.09 -3.23
CA LEU A 133 15.07 3.65 -2.00
C LEU A 133 16.16 2.73 -1.47
N VAL A 134 15.91 1.42 -1.48
CA VAL A 134 16.91 0.40 -1.12
C VAL A 134 18.13 0.49 -2.03
N SER A 135 17.95 0.70 -3.34
CA SER A 135 19.07 0.87 -4.28
C SER A 135 19.92 2.11 -4.01
N ARG A 136 19.37 3.11 -3.29
CA ARG A 136 20.08 4.32 -2.83
C ARG A 136 20.61 4.18 -1.40
N GLY A 137 20.54 3.00 -0.81
CA GLY A 137 20.96 2.74 0.58
C GLY A 137 20.09 3.44 1.63
N ILE A 138 18.84 3.77 1.29
CA ILE A 138 17.88 4.40 2.20
C ILE A 138 17.11 3.30 2.94
N ASP A 139 17.11 3.40 4.27
CA ASP A 139 16.35 2.52 5.17
C ASP A 139 14.87 2.94 5.14
N VAL A 140 14.05 2.13 4.45
CA VAL A 140 12.63 2.42 4.20
C VAL A 140 11.82 2.39 5.49
N GLU A 141 12.16 1.52 6.43
CA GLU A 141 11.48 1.36 7.72
C GLU A 141 11.52 2.66 8.54
N ARG A 142 12.59 3.44 8.40
CA ARG A 142 12.74 4.73 9.09
C ARG A 142 11.85 5.82 8.51
N LEU A 143 11.54 5.74 7.21
CA LEU A 143 10.68 6.70 6.50
C LEU A 143 9.19 6.34 6.57
N ARG A 144 8.85 5.11 6.95
CA ARG A 144 7.48 4.62 6.92
C ARG A 144 6.65 5.20 8.07
N VAL A 145 5.45 5.67 7.76
CA VAL A 145 4.44 6.10 8.74
C VAL A 145 3.31 5.08 8.71
N GLU A 146 3.10 4.37 9.83
CA GLU A 146 1.98 3.43 10.00
C GLU A 146 0.66 4.20 10.25
#